data_AF-A0A098ANB9-F1
#
_entry.id   AF-A0A098ANB9-F1
#
_cell.length_a   1.000
_cell.length_b   1.000
_cell.length_c   1.000
_cell.angle_alpha   90.00
_cell.angle_beta   90.00
_cell.angle_gamma   90.00
#
_symmetry.space_group_name_H-M   'P 1'
#
loop_
_entity.id
_entity.type
_entity.pdbx_description
1 polymer ?
#
loop_
_entity_poly.entity_id
_entity_poly.type
_entity_poly.pdbx_seq_one_letter_code
_entity_poly.pdbx_strand_id
1 'polypeptide(L)'
;MNRVKADLQCPFCGHCKVVKVGAHRKAITCPSCKQAIFLSWATGVEGELDKYGYYFHAYEPSNIRKINQEFQDAFEDAPPKHSFTIRNKMRG
;
A
#
# COMPACT_ATOMS: atom_id res chain seq x y z
N MET A 1 -22.29 1.23 -14.07
CA MET A 1 -21.01 1.08 -13.35
C MET A 1 -20.63 2.41 -12.73
N ASN A 2 -20.56 2.49 -11.40
CA ASN A 2 -20.17 3.74 -10.71
C ASN A 2 -18.68 4.02 -10.97
N ARG A 3 -18.41 5.13 -11.66
CA ARG A 3 -17.05 5.63 -11.89
C ARG A 3 -16.72 6.66 -10.82
N VAL A 4 -15.54 6.53 -10.25
CA VAL A 4 -15.02 7.39 -9.19
C VAL A 4 -13.83 8.21 -9.71
N LYS A 5 -13.58 9.36 -9.09
CA LYS A 5 -12.43 10.20 -9.44
C LYS A 5 -11.16 9.61 -8.86
N ALA A 6 -10.11 9.56 -9.66
CA ALA A 6 -8.76 9.26 -9.22
C ALA A 6 -7.84 10.41 -9.63
N ASP A 7 -7.01 10.86 -8.70
CA ASP A 7 -5.89 11.75 -9.05
C ASP A 7 -4.71 10.88 -9.50
N LEU A 8 -4.34 10.98 -10.77
CA LEU A 8 -3.21 10.25 -11.34
C LEU A 8 -2.00 11.16 -11.39
N GLN A 9 -0.91 10.77 -10.73
CA GLN A 9 0.40 11.39 -10.86
C GLN A 9 1.41 10.28 -11.13
N CYS A 10 1.84 10.17 -12.39
CA CYS A 10 2.69 9.06 -12.82
C CYS A 10 4.11 9.20 -12.24
N PRO A 11 4.57 8.25 -11.39
CA PRO A 11 5.91 8.31 -10.81
C PRO A 11 7.02 8.06 -11.84
N PHE A 12 6.70 7.54 -13.03
CA PHE A 12 7.67 7.18 -14.06
C PHE A 12 7.97 8.29 -15.07
N CYS A 13 6.98 9.14 -15.39
CA CYS A 13 7.12 10.17 -16.43
C CYS A 13 6.56 11.55 -16.04
N GLY A 14 6.05 11.72 -14.82
CA GLY A 14 5.50 12.98 -14.34
C GLY A 14 4.16 13.39 -14.95
N HIS A 15 3.52 12.53 -15.76
CA HIS A 15 2.20 12.83 -16.29
C HIS A 15 1.13 12.87 -15.19
N CYS A 16 0.49 14.03 -15.03
CA CYS A 16 -0.57 14.25 -14.04
C CYS A 16 -1.93 14.49 -14.72
N LYS A 17 -2.99 13.83 -14.24
CA LYS A 17 -4.35 14.01 -14.77
C LYS A 17 -5.40 13.50 -13.79
N VAL A 18 -6.55 14.18 -13.72
CA VAL A 18 -7.74 13.60 -13.08
C VAL A 18 -8.42 12.62 -14.03
N VAL A 19 -8.57 11.37 -13.60
CA VAL A 19 -9.21 10.31 -14.38
C VAL A 19 -10.43 9.74 -13.67
N LYS A 20 -11.32 9.09 -14.42
CA LYS A 20 -12.48 8.37 -13.89
C LYS A 20 -12.28 6.87 -14.04
N VAL A 21 -12.27 6.15 -12.93
CA VAL A 21 -11.99 4.70 -12.87
C VAL A 21 -13.15 3.97 -12.21
N GLY A 22 -13.24 2.65 -12.38
CA GLY A 22 -14.20 1.85 -11.60
C GLY A 22 -13.74 1.74 -10.15
N ALA A 23 -14.67 1.80 -9.20
CA ALA A 23 -14.35 1.73 -7.76
C ALA A 23 -13.63 0.44 -7.31
N HIS A 24 -13.73 -0.65 -8.08
CA HIS A 24 -13.09 -1.94 -7.82
C HIS A 24 -11.69 -2.09 -8.44
N ARG A 25 -11.21 -1.08 -9.18
CA ARG A 25 -9.91 -1.17 -9.87
C ARG A 25 -8.78 -1.02 -8.85
N LYS A 26 -7.72 -1.81 -9.03
CA LYS A 26 -6.50 -1.78 -8.19
C LYS A 26 -5.34 -1.02 -8.82
N ALA A 27 -5.38 -0.81 -10.13
CA ALA A 27 -4.34 -0.13 -10.89
C ALA A 27 -4.92 0.47 -12.17
N ILE A 28 -4.20 1.44 -12.72
CA ILE A 28 -4.43 2.03 -14.03
C ILE A 28 -3.12 2.12 -14.82
N THR A 29 -3.25 2.26 -16.13
CA THR A 29 -2.10 2.47 -17.02
C THR A 29 -1.93 3.97 -17.26
N CYS A 30 -0.70 4.46 -17.12
CA CYS A 30 -0.37 5.83 -17.49
C CYS A 30 -0.68 6.06 -18.98
N PRO A 31 -1.46 7.09 -19.36
CA PRO A 31 -1.77 7.34 -20.76
C PRO A 31 -0.54 7.79 -21.57
N SER A 32 0.49 8.34 -20.91
CA SER A 32 1.75 8.79 -21.53
C SER A 32 2.75 7.64 -21.67
N CYS A 33 3.37 7.18 -20.58
CA CYS A 33 4.44 6.18 -20.64
C CYS A 33 4.00 4.71 -20.60
N LYS A 34 2.68 4.44 -20.51
CA LYS A 34 2.08 3.09 -20.47
C LYS A 34 2.48 2.20 -19.29
N GLN A 35 3.21 2.74 -18.31
CA GLN A 35 3.50 2.01 -17.07
C GLN A 35 2.24 1.83 -16.21
N ALA A 36 2.20 0.72 -15.46
CA ALA A 36 1.14 0.46 -14.50
C ALA A 36 1.35 1.27 -13.22
N ILE A 37 0.27 1.84 -12.69
CA ILE A 37 0.28 2.67 -11.49
C ILE A 37 -0.83 2.17 -10.59
N PHE A 38 -0.48 1.83 -9.36
CA PHE A 38 -1.40 1.26 -8.39
C PHE A 38 -2.25 2.35 -7.75
N LEU A 39 -3.51 2.01 -7.52
CA LEU A 39 -4.49 2.88 -6.89
C LEU A 39 -4.48 2.64 -5.38
N SER A 40 -4.37 3.72 -4.61
CA SER A 40 -4.56 3.75 -3.16
C SER A 40 -5.82 4.54 -2.81
N TRP A 41 -6.51 4.16 -1.72
CA TRP A 41 -7.64 4.94 -1.22
C TRP A 41 -7.17 6.34 -0.83
N ALA A 42 -7.87 7.38 -1.28
CA ALA A 42 -7.43 8.77 -1.10
C ALA A 42 -7.31 9.19 0.38
N THR A 43 -8.15 8.61 1.27
CA THR A 43 -8.07 8.82 2.73
C THR A 43 -7.37 7.67 3.47
N GLY A 44 -6.91 6.65 2.74
CA GLY A 44 -6.48 5.37 3.30
C GLY A 44 -7.62 4.39 3.59
N VAL A 45 -8.88 4.85 3.65
CA VAL A 45 -10.07 4.05 3.96
C VAL A 45 -10.91 3.79 2.71
N GLU A 46 -11.42 2.56 2.55
CA GLU A 46 -12.31 2.22 1.43
C GLU A 46 -13.67 2.92 1.60
N GLY A 47 -14.23 3.45 0.51
CA GLY A 47 -15.55 4.09 0.54
C GLY A 47 -15.52 5.60 0.80
N GLU A 48 -14.41 6.14 1.28
CA GLU A 48 -14.30 7.56 1.64
C GLU A 48 -13.71 8.41 0.51
N LEU A 49 -14.18 9.64 0.41
CA LEU A 49 -13.66 10.65 -0.50
C LEU A 49 -12.80 11.65 0.28
N ASP A 50 -11.70 12.09 -0.33
CA ASP A 50 -10.91 13.17 0.25
C ASP A 50 -11.61 14.54 0.13
N LYS A 51 -10.99 15.58 0.71
CA LYS A 51 -11.48 16.96 0.67
C LYS A 51 -11.66 17.55 -0.75
N TYR A 52 -11.08 16.91 -1.76
CA TYR A 52 -11.16 17.31 -3.17
C TYR A 52 -12.11 16.41 -3.98
N GLY A 53 -12.73 15.43 -3.33
CA GLY A 53 -13.66 14.48 -3.93
C GLY A 53 -12.99 13.35 -4.73
N TYR A 54 -11.71 13.07 -4.48
CA TYR A 54 -11.04 11.89 -5.03
C TYR A 54 -11.31 10.67 -4.17
N TYR A 55 -11.58 9.54 -4.83
CA TYR A 55 -11.71 8.23 -4.20
C TYR A 55 -10.38 7.49 -4.19
N PHE A 56 -9.57 7.72 -5.22
CA PHE A 56 -8.25 7.13 -5.36
C PHE A 56 -7.17 8.18 -5.58
N HIS A 57 -5.98 7.87 -5.09
CA HIS A 57 -4.72 8.45 -5.55
C HIS A 57 -3.94 7.37 -6.32
N ALA A 58 -3.37 7.73 -7.46
CA ALA A 58 -2.60 6.82 -8.31
C ALA A 58 -1.16 7.35 -8.43
N TYR A 59 -0.40 7.16 -7.35
CA TYR A 59 0.99 7.62 -7.22
C TYR A 59 1.99 6.46 -7.07
N GLU A 60 1.48 5.27 -6.77
CA GLU A 60 2.31 4.15 -6.34
C GLU A 60 2.84 3.34 -7.54
N PRO A 61 4.17 3.17 -7.68
CA PRO A 61 4.76 2.33 -8.71
C PRO A 61 4.61 0.83 -8.40
N SER A 62 4.35 0.46 -7.15
CA SER A 62 4.19 -0.92 -6.70
C SER A 62 2.97 -1.10 -5.81
N ASN A 63 2.45 -2.33 -5.68
CA ASN A 63 1.32 -2.61 -4.80
C ASN A 63 1.79 -2.75 -3.36
N ILE A 64 2.18 -1.64 -2.72
CA ILE A 64 2.70 -1.63 -1.34
C ILE A 64 1.75 -2.31 -0.36
N ARG A 65 0.43 -2.19 -0.56
CA ARG A 65 -0.55 -2.90 0.28
C ARG A 65 -0.38 -4.41 0.24
N LYS A 66 -0.17 -4.96 -0.96
CA LYS A 66 0.08 -6.40 -1.12
C LYS A 66 1.42 -6.79 -0.49
N ILE A 67 2.46 -5.98 -0.69
CA ILE A 67 3.78 -6.22 -0.07
C ILE A 67 3.64 -6.23 1.45
N ASN A 68 3.05 -5.20 2.05
CA ASN A 68 2.89 -5.12 3.51
C ASN A 68 2.09 -6.30 4.07
N GLN A 69 1.08 -6.79 3.34
CA GLN A 69 0.33 -7.98 3.74
C GLN A 69 1.18 -9.27 3.69
N GLU A 70 2.05 -9.41 2.69
CA GLU A 70 2.97 -10.56 2.58
C GLU A 70 4.02 -10.58 3.71
N PHE A 71 4.35 -9.42 4.28
CA PHE A 71 5.34 -9.28 5.35
C PHE A 71 4.72 -9.01 6.72
N GLN A 72 3.41 -9.19 6.89
CA GLN A 72 2.73 -8.88 8.15
C GLN A 72 3.28 -9.71 9.31
N ASP A 73 3.60 -10.98 9.06
CA ASP A 73 4.11 -11.92 10.06
C ASP A 73 5.64 -11.82 10.27
N ALA A 74 6.35 -11.06 9.42
CA ALA A 74 7.81 -10.96 9.47
C ALA A 74 8.32 -10.23 10.72
N PHE A 75 7.44 -9.49 11.40
CA PHE A 75 7.73 -8.72 12.60
C PHE A 75 7.00 -9.27 13.85
N GLU A 76 6.34 -10.41 13.74
CA GLU A 76 5.81 -11.08 14.94
C GLU A 76 6.97 -11.72 15.69
N ASP A 77 7.27 -11.20 16.89
CA ASP A 77 8.26 -11.75 17.79
C ASP A 77 7.86 -13.19 18.15
N ALA A 78 8.49 -14.17 17.50
CA ALA A 78 8.39 -15.55 17.91
C ALA A 78 8.79 -15.63 19.40
N PRO A 79 7.97 -16.21 20.29
CA PRO A 79 8.32 -16.33 21.69
C PRO A 79 9.68 -17.03 21.79
N PRO A 80 10.60 -16.55 22.66
CA PRO A 80 11.95 -17.08 22.73
C PRO A 80 11.91 -18.59 22.93
N LYS A 81 12.43 -19.35 21.96
CA LYS A 81 12.36 -20.83 21.93
C LYS A 81 13.13 -21.51 23.06
N HIS A 82 13.90 -20.77 23.86
CA HIS A 82 14.65 -21.31 24.99
C HIS A 82 14.72 -20.31 26.14
N SER A 83 14.21 -20.70 27.31
CA SER A 83 14.62 -20.13 28.58
C SER A 83 16.02 -20.66 28.91
N PHE A 84 17.06 -19.87 28.63
CA PHE A 84 18.38 -20.20 29.14
C PHE A 84 18.41 -19.93 30.65
N THR A 85 18.26 -20.97 31.47
CA THR A 85 18.58 -20.88 32.90
C THR A 85 20.08 -20.79 33.08
N ILE A 86 20.57 -19.60 33.43
CA ILE A 86 21.93 -19.38 33.89
C ILE A 86 22.09 -20.09 35.25
N ARG A 87 22.80 -21.22 35.29
CA ARG A 87 23.16 -21.86 36.55
C ARG A 87 24.32 -21.08 37.19
N ASN A 88 24.06 -20.41 38.30
CA ASN A 88 25.11 -19.84 39.14
C ASN A 88 25.93 -20.98 39.76
N LYS A 89 27.15 -21.18 39.26
CA LYS A 89 28.11 -22.10 39.85
C LYS A 89 28.70 -21.45 41.10
N MET A 90 28.17 -21.80 42.28
CA MET A 90 28.81 -21.43 43.55
C MET A 90 30.21 -22.06 43.59
N ARG A 91 31.26 -21.23 43.60
CA ARG A 91 32.63 -21.66 43.92
C ARG A 91 32.70 -21.77 45.45
N GLY A 92 32.78 -23.01 45.93
CA GLY A 92 33.23 -23.30 47.30
C GLY A 92 34.72 -23.10 47.46
#